data_AF-A0A2R6I7K8-F1
#
_entry.id   AF-A0A2R6I7K8-F1
#
_cell.length_a   1.000
_cell.length_b   1.000
_cell.length_c   1.000
_cell.angle_alpha   90.00
_cell.angle_beta   90.00
_cell.angle_gamma   90.00
#
_symmetry.space_group_name_H-M   'P 1'
#
loop_
_entity.id
_entity.type
_entity.pdbx_description
1 polymer ?
#
loop_
_entity_poly.entity_id
_entity_poly.type
_entity_poly.pdbx_seq_one_letter_code
_entity_poly.pdbx_strand_id
1 'polypeptide(L)'
;MRDGPRVSVAANGERETARVHDDEGEVEVGGATFSFSVSGAGGDGEEESTDEDGGETPHAEDPLRIAPLEDVPTDSTIRCEALDGDRGIEVILRRDGDAVLAWCNSCPHQPEVRLDPGWGAMVRGGEIVCHEHGARFDPERDGVCTYGPCRGRTLEAVLVEVRDGTVYLDDDRFDRCRRLS
;
A
#
# COMPACT_ATOMS: atom_id res chain seq x y z
N MET A 1 -0.97 -13.00 42.94
CA MET A 1 -1.84 -12.36 41.94
C MET A 1 -0.94 -11.83 40.83
N ARG A 2 -1.05 -12.30 39.59
CA ARG A 2 -0.27 -11.79 38.45
C ARG A 2 -0.91 -10.47 37.99
N ASP A 3 -0.13 -9.41 37.81
CA ASP A 3 -0.60 -8.12 37.32
C ASP A 3 -0.90 -8.29 35.82
N GLY A 4 -2.19 -8.28 35.45
CA GLY A 4 -2.62 -8.44 34.06
C GLY A 4 -2.22 -7.24 33.19
N PRO A 5 -2.12 -7.43 31.86
CA PRO A 5 -1.75 -6.36 30.95
C PRO A 5 -2.72 -5.17 31.06
N ARG A 6 -2.18 -3.97 30.85
CA ARG A 6 -2.95 -2.72 30.86
C ARG A 6 -3.09 -2.19 29.45
N VAL A 7 -4.33 -1.99 29.03
CA VAL A 7 -4.64 -1.39 27.73
C VAL A 7 -4.98 0.08 27.96
N SER A 8 -4.39 0.96 27.16
CA SER A 8 -4.64 2.40 27.19
C SER A 8 -5.16 2.85 25.84
N VAL A 9 -6.34 3.45 25.81
CA VAL A 9 -6.95 4.01 24.60
C VAL A 9 -7.00 5.52 24.73
N ALA A 10 -6.64 6.24 23.67
CA ALA A 10 -6.72 7.69 23.64
C ALA A 10 -7.38 8.16 22.35
N ALA A 11 -8.39 9.03 22.47
CA ALA A 11 -9.11 9.63 21.35
C ALA A 11 -9.44 11.09 21.69
N ASN A 12 -9.28 11.99 20.71
CA ASN A 12 -9.65 13.42 20.83
C ASN A 12 -9.08 14.16 22.06
N GLY A 13 -7.90 13.74 22.55
CA GLY A 13 -7.24 14.35 23.71
C GLY A 13 -7.64 13.76 25.07
N GLU A 14 -8.54 12.78 25.09
CA GLU A 14 -8.94 12.03 26.27
C GLU A 14 -8.25 10.66 26.27
N ARG A 15 -7.84 10.17 27.45
CA ARG A 15 -7.11 8.89 27.60
C ARG A 15 -7.68 8.08 28.74
N GLU A 16 -8.06 6.85 28.44
CA GLU A 16 -8.59 5.89 29.40
C GLU A 16 -7.72 4.64 29.45
N THR A 17 -7.55 4.07 30.64
CA THR A 17 -6.69 2.90 30.85
C THR A 17 -7.42 1.85 31.69
N ALA A 18 -7.62 0.67 31.13
CA ALA A 18 -8.27 -0.44 31.80
C ALA A 18 -7.27 -1.57 32.12
N ARG A 19 -7.48 -2.23 33.26
CA ARG A 19 -6.75 -3.46 33.60
C ARG A 19 -7.53 -4.65 33.04
N VAL A 20 -6.83 -5.49 32.30
CA VAL A 20 -7.42 -6.67 31.68
C VAL A 20 -7.20 -7.85 32.62
N HIS A 21 -8.29 -8.48 33.05
CA HIS A 21 -8.28 -9.60 33.98
C HIS A 21 -8.67 -10.94 33.33
N ASP A 22 -9.20 -10.90 32.11
CA ASP A 22 -9.70 -12.04 31.34
C ASP A 22 -9.25 -11.93 29.86
N ASP A 23 -9.33 -13.02 29.10
CA ASP A 23 -8.75 -13.18 27.74
C ASP A 23 -9.49 -12.39 26.63
N GLU A 24 -10.60 -11.75 27.00
CA GLU A 24 -11.48 -10.96 26.12
C GLU A 24 -11.91 -9.67 26.85
N GLY A 25 -11.86 -8.53 26.15
CA GLY A 25 -12.24 -7.25 26.75
C GLY A 25 -12.66 -6.18 25.74
N GLU A 26 -13.52 -5.27 26.19
CA GLU A 26 -14.02 -4.12 25.42
C GLU A 26 -13.78 -2.83 26.21
N VAL A 27 -13.36 -1.77 25.51
CA VAL A 27 -13.19 -0.43 26.09
C VAL A 27 -13.86 0.60 25.18
N GLU A 28 -14.68 1.48 25.77
CA GLU A 28 -15.39 2.55 25.06
C GLU A 28 -14.82 3.92 25.40
N VAL A 29 -14.45 4.72 24.38
CA VAL A 29 -14.01 6.11 24.58
C VAL A 29 -14.67 6.99 23.52
N GLY A 30 -15.40 8.02 23.95
CA GLY A 30 -15.97 9.04 23.05
C GLY A 30 -16.92 8.51 21.96
N GLY A 31 -17.53 7.33 22.18
CA GLY A 31 -18.42 6.68 21.21
C GLY A 31 -17.73 5.72 20.23
N ALA A 32 -16.43 5.46 20.40
CA ALA A 32 -15.72 4.39 19.70
C ALA A 32 -15.55 3.18 20.63
N THR A 33 -15.93 2.00 20.14
CA THR A 33 -15.84 0.72 20.87
C THR A 33 -14.67 -0.08 20.30
N PHE A 34 -13.72 -0.46 21.15
CA PHE A 34 -12.58 -1.30 20.77
C PHE A 34 -12.63 -2.63 21.51
N SER A 35 -12.68 -3.74 20.78
CA SER A 35 -12.61 -5.09 21.33
C SER A 35 -11.29 -5.76 20.95
N PHE A 36 -10.73 -6.52 21.88
CA PHE A 36 -9.57 -7.38 21.60
C PHE A 36 -9.78 -8.76 22.23
N SER A 37 -9.24 -9.78 21.55
CA SER A 37 -9.11 -11.16 22.03
C SER A 37 -7.63 -11.52 22.00
N VAL A 38 -7.09 -12.03 23.12
CA VAL A 38 -5.66 -12.36 23.22
C VAL A 38 -5.45 -13.87 23.29
N SER A 39 -5.38 -14.57 22.16
CA SER A 39 -5.14 -16.01 22.16
C SER A 39 -3.81 -16.37 22.84
N GLY A 40 -3.88 -16.81 24.10
CA GLY A 40 -2.71 -17.20 24.89
C GLY A 40 -2.17 -18.58 24.49
N ALA A 41 -0.89 -18.63 24.10
CA ALA A 41 -0.11 -19.86 24.09
C ALA A 41 1.14 -19.66 24.97
N GLY A 42 1.08 -20.23 26.17
CA GLY A 42 2.24 -20.43 27.04
C GLY A 42 2.58 -21.92 27.10
N GLY A 43 3.85 -22.25 26.94
CA GLY A 43 4.41 -23.58 27.16
C GLY A 43 5.94 -23.53 27.06
N ASP A 44 6.60 -23.81 28.18
CA ASP A 44 8.04 -23.79 28.38
C ASP A 44 8.65 -25.21 28.22
N GLY A 45 9.86 -25.33 27.65
CA GLY A 45 10.75 -26.50 27.85
C GLY A 45 11.49 -27.09 26.63
N GLU A 46 12.81 -26.82 26.60
CA GLU A 46 13.98 -27.53 26.02
C GLU A 46 13.91 -28.52 24.80
N GLU A 47 14.70 -28.15 23.77
CA GLU A 47 15.69 -28.89 22.92
C GLU A 47 15.48 -30.35 22.44
N GLU A 48 15.37 -30.54 21.11
CA GLU A 48 16.43 -31.06 20.20
C GLU A 48 15.84 -31.83 18.99
N SER A 49 16.30 -31.44 17.79
CA SER A 49 16.35 -32.10 16.47
C SER A 49 15.21 -33.05 16.02
N THR A 50 14.67 -32.80 14.83
CA THR A 50 15.19 -33.39 13.57
C THR A 50 14.46 -32.76 12.38
N ASP A 51 15.20 -32.50 11.32
CA ASP A 51 14.72 -32.02 10.03
C ASP A 51 13.60 -32.91 9.46
N GLU A 52 12.46 -32.32 9.12
CA GLU A 52 11.63 -32.84 8.04
C GLU A 52 10.84 -31.72 7.36
N ASP A 53 11.06 -31.65 6.05
CA ASP A 53 10.39 -30.89 4.99
C ASP A 53 8.87 -30.77 5.23
N GLY A 54 8.44 -29.59 5.67
CA GLY A 54 7.04 -29.22 5.82
C GLY A 54 6.72 -28.08 4.86
N GLY A 55 6.35 -28.42 3.64
CA GLY A 55 5.96 -27.46 2.60
C GLY A 55 4.97 -26.44 3.15
N GLU A 56 5.44 -25.19 3.21
CA GLU A 56 4.63 -24.02 3.56
C GLU A 56 3.50 -23.95 2.52
N THR A 57 2.28 -24.27 2.94
CA THR A 57 1.10 -23.95 2.15
C THR A 57 1.18 -22.47 1.84
N PRO A 58 1.15 -22.03 0.55
CA PRO A 58 1.23 -20.62 0.25
C PRO A 58 0.04 -19.95 0.93
N HIS A 59 0.33 -19.14 1.95
CA HIS A 59 -0.63 -18.20 2.50
C HIS A 59 -1.16 -17.41 1.30
N ALA A 60 -2.48 -17.40 1.10
CA ALA A 60 -3.07 -16.58 0.05
C ALA A 60 -2.56 -15.16 0.28
N GLU A 61 -1.72 -14.67 -0.64
CA GLU A 61 -1.13 -13.34 -0.54
C GLU A 61 -2.27 -12.33 -0.37
N ASP A 62 -2.10 -11.37 0.54
CA ASP A 62 -3.08 -10.30 0.75
C ASP A 62 -3.45 -9.71 -0.63
N PRO A 63 -4.73 -9.72 -1.03
CA PRO A 63 -5.15 -9.31 -2.36
C PRO A 63 -4.80 -7.84 -2.66
N LEU A 64 -4.55 -7.02 -1.64
CA LEU A 64 -4.15 -5.63 -1.78
C LEU A 64 -2.63 -5.45 -1.89
N ARG A 65 -1.84 -6.49 -1.60
CA ARG A 65 -0.38 -6.42 -1.67
C ARG A 65 0.11 -6.21 -3.10
N ILE A 66 0.97 -5.22 -3.30
CA ILE A 66 1.52 -4.87 -4.61
C ILE A 66 2.98 -5.36 -4.74
N ALA A 67 3.88 -4.82 -3.91
CA ALA A 67 5.32 -5.10 -3.99
C ALA A 67 6.03 -4.68 -2.70
N PRO A 68 7.23 -5.19 -2.41
CA PRO A 68 8.15 -4.56 -1.46
C PRO A 68 8.40 -3.09 -1.86
N LEU A 69 8.52 -2.19 -0.88
CA LEU A 69 8.88 -0.79 -1.12
C LEU A 69 10.19 -0.72 -1.92
N GLU A 70 11.17 -1.55 -1.54
CA GLU A 70 12.50 -1.60 -2.16
C GLU A 70 12.50 -1.90 -3.67
N ASP A 71 11.45 -2.54 -4.17
CA ASP A 71 11.26 -2.86 -5.59
C ASP A 71 10.68 -1.69 -6.40
N VAL A 72 10.10 -0.68 -5.73
CA VAL A 72 9.53 0.48 -6.42
C VAL A 72 10.65 1.49 -6.72
N PRO A 73 10.96 1.78 -7.99
CA PRO A 73 12.07 2.65 -8.36
C PRO A 73 11.76 4.14 -8.08
N THR A 74 12.81 4.92 -7.87
CA THR A 74 12.75 6.39 -7.74
C THR A 74 12.91 7.11 -9.08
N ASP A 75 13.52 6.47 -10.06
CA ASP A 75 13.90 7.04 -11.37
C ASP A 75 13.16 6.40 -12.55
N SER A 76 12.18 5.54 -12.26
CA SER A 76 11.26 4.98 -13.24
C SER A 76 9.96 4.56 -12.53
N THR A 77 9.25 3.57 -13.06
CA THR A 77 8.03 3.02 -12.46
C THR A 77 8.03 1.49 -12.49
N ILE A 78 7.26 0.89 -11.58
CA ILE A 78 6.70 -0.45 -11.80
C ILE A 78 5.23 -0.33 -12.16
N ARG A 79 4.63 -1.43 -12.63
CA ARG A 79 3.22 -1.50 -12.95
C ARG A 79 2.48 -2.52 -12.10
N CYS A 80 1.22 -2.26 -11.86
CA CYS A 80 0.27 -3.24 -11.40
C CYS A 80 -1.08 -3.05 -12.10
N GLU A 81 -1.96 -4.02 -11.93
CA GLU A 81 -3.35 -3.93 -12.33
C GLU A 81 -4.22 -3.86 -11.06
N ALA A 82 -4.93 -2.74 -10.88
CA ALA A 82 -5.92 -2.58 -9.82
C ALA A 82 -7.29 -3.03 -10.35
N LEU A 83 -7.98 -3.89 -9.60
CA LEU A 83 -9.15 -4.63 -10.08
C LEU A 83 -10.37 -4.37 -9.19
N ASP A 84 -11.54 -4.28 -9.83
CA ASP A 84 -12.87 -4.24 -9.22
C ASP A 84 -13.75 -5.27 -9.94
N GLY A 85 -13.87 -6.45 -9.35
CA GLY A 85 -14.41 -7.64 -10.01
C GLY A 85 -13.65 -7.95 -11.31
N ASP A 86 -14.37 -8.03 -12.43
CA ASP A 86 -13.77 -8.30 -13.76
C ASP A 86 -13.22 -7.05 -14.46
N ARG A 87 -13.32 -5.86 -13.84
CA ARG A 87 -12.79 -4.60 -14.39
C ARG A 87 -11.41 -4.35 -13.81
N GLY A 88 -10.51 -3.82 -14.64
CA GLY A 88 -9.15 -3.49 -14.23
C GLY A 88 -8.61 -2.25 -14.90
N ILE A 89 -7.71 -1.56 -14.20
CA ILE A 89 -6.88 -0.49 -14.76
C ILE A 89 -5.41 -0.79 -14.52
N GLU A 90 -4.55 -0.41 -15.46
CA GLU A 90 -3.11 -0.37 -15.18
C GLU A 90 -2.76 0.86 -14.36
N VAL A 91 -1.94 0.65 -13.35
CA VAL A 91 -1.42 1.66 -12.45
C VAL A 91 0.10 1.63 -12.51
N ILE A 92 0.72 2.81 -12.52
CA ILE A 92 2.16 2.97 -12.38
C ILE A 92 2.48 3.45 -10.97
N LEU A 93 3.56 2.93 -10.40
CA LEU A 93 4.03 3.28 -9.06
C LEU A 93 5.46 3.79 -9.13
N ARG A 94 5.73 4.88 -8.42
CA ARG A 94 7.05 5.49 -8.25
C ARG A 94 7.30 5.79 -6.78
N ARG A 95 8.51 5.50 -6.30
CA ARG A 95 8.88 5.80 -4.92
C ARG A 95 9.22 7.29 -4.76
N ASP A 96 8.78 7.86 -3.65
CA ASP A 96 9.16 9.18 -3.19
C ASP A 96 9.57 9.11 -1.71
N GLY A 97 10.88 9.00 -1.46
CA GLY A 97 11.41 8.74 -0.11
C GLY A 97 10.90 7.41 0.46
N ASP A 98 10.21 7.48 1.60
CA ASP A 98 9.58 6.33 2.26
C ASP A 98 8.10 6.13 1.86
N ALA A 99 7.61 6.95 0.93
CA ALA A 99 6.26 6.87 0.37
C ALA A 99 6.28 6.36 -1.08
N VAL A 100 5.09 6.03 -1.58
CA VAL A 100 4.88 5.65 -2.98
C VAL A 100 3.75 6.50 -3.55
N LEU A 101 3.97 7.00 -4.76
CA LEU A 101 2.97 7.70 -5.55
C LEU A 101 2.50 6.75 -6.65
N ALA A 102 1.19 6.71 -6.86
CA ALA A 102 0.57 5.83 -7.86
C ALA A 102 -0.47 6.57 -8.70
N TRP A 103 -0.49 6.27 -10.00
CA TRP A 103 -1.41 6.88 -10.95
C TRP A 103 -1.88 5.87 -12.00
N CYS A 104 -3.04 6.10 -12.59
CA CYS A 104 -3.47 5.40 -13.80
C CYS A 104 -2.37 5.51 -14.87
N ASN A 105 -2.05 4.39 -15.52
CA ASN A 105 -1.08 4.31 -16.61
C ASN A 105 -1.67 4.85 -17.92
N SER A 106 -2.12 6.09 -17.91
CA SER A 106 -2.84 6.72 -19.00
C SER A 106 -2.48 8.19 -19.08
N CYS A 107 -1.93 8.60 -20.20
CA CYS A 107 -1.63 10.01 -20.44
C CYS A 107 -2.94 10.76 -20.66
N PRO A 108 -3.25 11.82 -19.89
CA PRO A 108 -4.48 12.58 -20.10
C PRO A 108 -4.59 13.09 -21.54
N HIS A 109 -3.46 13.37 -22.22
CA HIS A 109 -3.44 13.89 -23.60
C HIS A 109 -4.15 12.96 -24.57
N GLN A 110 -3.81 11.68 -24.50
CA GLN A 110 -4.41 10.61 -25.27
C GLN A 110 -4.52 9.40 -24.35
N PRO A 111 -5.71 9.13 -23.79
CA PRO A 111 -5.87 8.11 -22.75
C PRO A 111 -5.48 6.69 -23.16
N GLU A 112 -5.43 6.40 -24.47
CA GLU A 112 -4.92 5.14 -25.02
C GLU A 112 -3.38 4.99 -24.92
N VAL A 113 -2.67 6.10 -24.74
CA VAL A 113 -1.21 6.12 -24.58
C VAL A 113 -0.87 5.89 -23.11
N ARG A 114 -0.16 4.79 -22.86
CA ARG A 114 0.43 4.47 -21.55
C ARG A 114 1.60 5.40 -21.23
N LEU A 115 1.85 5.66 -19.96
CA LEU A 115 3.06 6.38 -19.54
C LEU A 115 4.23 5.41 -19.44
N ASP A 116 3.98 4.25 -18.85
CA ASP A 116 4.86 3.08 -18.82
C ASP A 116 4.36 2.03 -19.83
N PRO A 117 5.05 1.83 -20.97
CA PRO A 117 4.67 0.85 -21.98
C PRO A 117 5.06 -0.60 -21.63
N GLY A 118 5.68 -0.85 -20.47
CA GLY A 118 6.09 -2.19 -20.03
C GLY A 118 7.55 -2.34 -19.65
N TRP A 119 8.32 -1.26 -19.61
CA TRP A 119 9.75 -1.28 -19.26
C TRP A 119 10.12 -0.12 -18.34
N GLY A 120 9.14 0.46 -17.65
CA GLY A 120 9.31 1.65 -16.83
C GLY A 120 8.97 2.93 -17.60
N ALA A 121 8.30 3.86 -16.93
CA ALA A 121 8.10 5.21 -17.44
C ALA A 121 9.44 5.96 -17.51
N MET A 122 9.58 6.83 -18.51
CA MET A 122 10.72 7.73 -18.60
C MET A 122 10.60 8.82 -17.54
N VAL A 123 11.68 9.06 -16.78
CA VAL A 123 11.77 10.18 -15.83
C VAL A 123 12.85 11.17 -16.29
N ARG A 124 12.53 12.47 -16.26
CA ARG A 124 13.47 13.54 -16.61
C ARG A 124 13.34 14.70 -15.63
N GLY A 125 14.40 14.96 -14.86
CA GLY A 125 14.39 16.02 -13.85
C GLY A 125 13.33 15.80 -12.77
N GLY A 126 13.07 14.55 -12.40
CA GLY A 126 12.02 14.17 -11.44
C GLY A 126 10.64 13.99 -12.07
N GLU A 127 10.39 14.51 -13.28
CA GLU A 127 9.08 14.44 -13.93
C GLU A 127 8.89 13.15 -14.72
N ILE A 128 7.68 12.57 -14.66
CA ILE A 128 7.26 11.47 -15.54
C ILE A 128 7.03 12.02 -16.95
N VAL A 129 7.59 11.38 -17.96
CA VAL A 129 7.50 11.80 -19.36
C VAL A 129 6.69 10.79 -20.17
N CYS A 130 5.60 11.25 -20.78
CA CYS A 130 4.88 10.49 -21.80
C CYS A 130 5.81 10.25 -22.99
N HIS A 131 6.08 8.98 -23.30
CA HIS A 131 7.03 8.58 -24.33
C HIS A 131 6.61 8.97 -25.75
N GLU A 132 5.31 9.16 -25.99
CA GLU A 132 4.79 9.44 -27.34
C GLU A 132 4.89 10.94 -27.70
N HIS A 133 4.33 11.80 -26.86
CA HIS A 133 4.18 13.24 -27.17
C HIS A 133 4.96 14.17 -26.23
N GLY A 134 5.70 13.61 -25.27
CA GLY A 134 6.62 14.37 -24.40
C GLY A 134 5.94 15.21 -23.32
N ALA A 135 4.66 14.97 -23.01
CA ALA A 135 4.02 15.58 -21.85
C ALA A 135 4.78 15.21 -20.57
N ARG A 136 4.97 16.17 -19.67
CA ARG A 136 5.71 15.98 -18.41
C ARG A 136 4.81 16.23 -17.23
N PHE A 137 4.87 15.33 -16.25
CA PHE A 137 4.04 15.34 -15.05
C PHE A 137 4.93 15.38 -13.82
N ASP A 138 4.65 16.34 -12.94
CA ASP A 138 5.42 16.62 -11.73
C ASP A 138 4.86 15.81 -10.55
N PRO A 139 5.60 14.82 -10.03
CA PRO A 139 5.18 14.02 -8.88
C PRO A 139 4.99 14.85 -7.61
N GLU A 140 5.79 15.90 -7.40
CA GLU A 140 5.72 16.76 -6.21
C GLU A 140 4.45 17.63 -6.21
N ARG A 141 3.78 17.73 -7.36
CA ARG A 141 2.54 18.46 -7.56
C ARG A 141 1.42 17.53 -8.01
N ASP A 142 1.29 16.37 -7.35
CA ASP A 142 0.19 15.42 -7.55
C ASP A 142 0.00 14.98 -9.01
N GLY A 143 1.10 14.90 -9.79
CA GLY A 143 1.06 14.53 -11.19
C GLY A 143 0.53 15.63 -12.12
N VAL A 144 0.60 16.90 -11.74
CA VAL A 144 0.25 18.02 -12.62
C VAL A 144 1.17 18.05 -13.84
N CYS A 145 0.58 18.19 -15.02
CA CYS A 145 1.31 18.37 -16.27
C CYS A 145 1.91 19.78 -16.36
N THR A 146 3.23 19.88 -16.34
CA THR A 146 3.99 21.14 -16.36
C THR A 146 4.41 21.54 -17.78
N TYR A 147 4.49 20.57 -18.69
CA TYR A 147 4.95 20.74 -20.07
C TYR A 147 4.22 19.81 -21.03
N GLY A 148 3.99 20.29 -22.26
CA GLY A 148 3.40 19.50 -23.35
C GLY A 148 1.93 19.80 -23.62
N PRO A 149 1.27 19.00 -24.48
CA PRO A 149 -0.05 19.29 -25.02
C PRO A 149 -1.18 19.35 -23.98
N CYS A 150 -0.98 18.72 -22.82
CA CYS A 150 -1.95 18.61 -21.75
C CYS A 150 -1.63 19.43 -20.51
N ARG A 151 -0.78 20.46 -20.64
CA ARG A 151 -0.33 21.31 -19.53
C ARG A 151 -1.49 21.80 -18.67
N GLY A 152 -1.35 21.68 -17.35
CA GLY A 152 -2.35 22.07 -16.35
C GLY A 152 -3.34 20.97 -15.97
N ARG A 153 -3.41 19.84 -16.69
CA ARG A 153 -4.16 18.66 -16.25
C ARG A 153 -3.32 17.75 -15.37
N THR A 154 -3.96 16.91 -14.58
CA THR A 154 -3.32 15.97 -13.65
C THR A 154 -3.41 14.54 -14.14
N LEU A 155 -2.46 13.71 -13.72
CA LEU A 155 -2.63 12.27 -13.73
C LEU A 155 -3.75 11.88 -12.76
N GLU A 156 -4.48 10.81 -13.09
CA GLU A 156 -5.48 10.26 -12.18
C GLU A 156 -4.76 9.43 -11.10
N ALA A 157 -4.86 9.84 -9.85
CA ALA A 157 -4.22 9.18 -8.72
C ALA A 157 -4.92 7.86 -8.36
N VAL A 158 -4.15 6.91 -7.82
CA VAL A 158 -4.62 5.69 -7.18
C VAL A 158 -4.01 5.66 -5.78
N LEU A 159 -4.83 5.47 -4.75
CA LEU A 159 -4.35 5.47 -3.37
C LEU A 159 -3.58 4.19 -3.05
N VAL A 160 -2.41 4.36 -2.48
CA VAL A 160 -1.53 3.30 -1.99
C VAL A 160 -0.93 3.72 -0.67
N GLU A 161 -0.54 2.74 0.12
CA GLU A 161 0.12 2.97 1.39
C GLU A 161 1.31 2.03 1.55
N VAL A 162 2.25 2.42 2.42
CA VAL A 162 3.38 1.60 2.79
C VAL A 162 3.20 1.13 4.22
N ARG A 163 3.11 -0.19 4.41
CA ARG A 163 3.03 -0.85 5.72
C ARG A 163 4.20 -1.83 5.82
N ASP A 164 5.04 -1.65 6.84
CA ASP A 164 6.19 -2.54 7.13
C ASP A 164 7.08 -2.82 5.90
N GLY A 165 7.39 -1.77 5.13
CA GLY A 165 8.23 -1.87 3.93
C GLY A 165 7.57 -2.57 2.74
N THR A 166 6.25 -2.77 2.78
CA THR A 166 5.46 -3.34 1.67
C THR A 166 4.39 -2.34 1.23
N VAL A 167 4.19 -2.25 -0.08
CA VAL A 167 3.20 -1.37 -0.71
C VAL A 167 1.88 -2.13 -0.87
N TYR A 168 0.80 -1.51 -0.40
CA TYR A 168 -0.56 -2.02 -0.52
C TYR A 168 -1.44 -1.01 -1.27
N LEU A 169 -2.42 -1.53 -1.99
CA LEU A 169 -3.54 -0.76 -2.52
C LEU A 169 -4.42 -0.28 -1.36
N ASP A 170 -4.71 1.02 -1.30
CA ASP A 170 -5.53 1.66 -0.26
C ASP A 170 -6.69 2.48 -0.87
N ASP A 171 -7.11 2.09 -2.07
CA ASP A 171 -8.11 2.80 -2.86
C ASP A 171 -9.41 1.99 -2.89
N ASP A 172 -10.50 2.57 -2.36
CA ASP A 172 -11.80 1.93 -2.18
C ASP A 172 -12.52 1.61 -3.51
N ARG A 173 -12.01 2.12 -4.63
CA ARG A 173 -12.49 1.77 -5.97
C ARG A 173 -12.11 0.36 -6.41
N PHE A 174 -11.18 -0.32 -5.70
CA PHE A 174 -10.60 -1.59 -6.13
C PHE A 174 -10.56 -2.61 -4.98
N ASP A 175 -10.84 -3.89 -5.27
CA ASP A 175 -10.84 -4.98 -4.29
C ASP A 175 -9.52 -5.76 -4.22
N ARG A 176 -8.66 -5.62 -5.23
CA ARG A 176 -7.38 -6.33 -5.32
C ARG A 176 -6.41 -5.67 -6.29
N CYS A 177 -5.15 -6.07 -6.18
CA CYS A 177 -4.09 -5.62 -7.05
C CYS A 177 -3.22 -6.80 -7.50
N ARG A 178 -2.76 -6.75 -8.76
CA ARG A 178 -1.81 -7.72 -9.30
C ARG A 178 -0.60 -7.00 -9.86
N ARG A 179 0.58 -7.23 -9.29
CA ARG A 179 1.83 -6.73 -9.86
C ARG A 179 2.03 -7.26 -11.28
N LEU A 180 2.42 -6.38 -12.19
CA LEU A 180 2.75 -6.73 -13.56
C LEU A 180 4.27 -6.78 -13.70
N SER A 181 4.75 -7.80 -14.41
CA SER A 181 6.16 -7.99 -14.77
C SER A 181 6.62 -7.03 -15.85
#